data_AF-R6MTG0-F1
#
_entry.id   AF-R6MTG0-F1
#
_cell.length_a   1.000
_cell.length_b   1.000
_cell.length_c   1.000
_cell.angle_alpha   90.00
_cell.angle_beta   90.00
_cell.angle_gamma   90.00
#
_symmetry.space_group_name_H-M   'P 1'
#
loop_
_entity.id
_entity.type
_entity.pdbx_description
1 polymer ?
#
loop_
_entity_poly.entity_id
_entity_poly.type
_entity_poly.pdbx_seq_one_letter_code
_entity_poly.pdbx_strand_id
1 'polypeptide(L)' 'MTVKFDTVKILKAELMDNFNTYLHFHDACGGQYFSFDEVPSDEVLKHAENFFRNMNYKIQISDDKLSFYIKEKINA' A
#
# COMPACT_ATOMS: atom_id res chain seq x y z
N MET A 1 0.53 5.52 -11.79
CA MET A 1 0.61 4.07 -12.15
C MET A 1 -0.50 3.34 -11.43
N THR A 2 -0.90 2.19 -11.95
CA THR A 2 -1.95 1.37 -11.36
C THR A 2 -1.49 -0.07 -11.19
N VAL A 3 -1.96 -0.71 -10.14
CA VAL A 3 -1.87 -2.16 -9.92
C VAL A 3 -3.25 -2.78 -10.10
N LYS A 4 -3.27 -4.08 -10.39
CA LYS A 4 -4.50 -4.82 -10.54
C LYS A 4 -5.19 -4.97 -9.19
N PHE A 5 -6.52 -5.01 -9.20
CA PHE A 5 -7.30 -5.17 -7.98
C PHE A 5 -6.98 -6.47 -7.22
N ASP A 6 -6.59 -7.55 -7.92
CA ASP A 6 -6.19 -8.80 -7.26
C ASP A 6 -4.90 -8.64 -6.44
N THR A 7 -3.95 -7.83 -6.90
CA THR A 7 -2.76 -7.46 -6.11
C THR A 7 -3.16 -6.75 -4.83
N VAL A 8 -4.14 -5.84 -4.92
CA VAL A 8 -4.66 -5.11 -3.76
C VAL A 8 -5.32 -6.06 -2.76
N LYS A 9 -6.10 -7.05 -3.24
CA LYS A 9 -6.72 -8.06 -2.37
C LYS A 9 -5.69 -8.86 -1.58
N ILE A 10 -4.59 -9.25 -2.20
CA ILE A 10 -3.51 -9.99 -1.53
C ILE A 10 -2.92 -9.14 -0.40
N LEU A 11 -2.54 -7.89 -0.68
CA LEU A 11 -2.03 -7.00 0.37
C LEU A 11 -3.04 -6.79 1.50
N LYS A 12 -4.32 -6.57 1.18
CA LYS A 12 -5.38 -6.42 2.20
C LYS A 12 -5.50 -7.66 3.09
N ALA A 13 -5.44 -8.86 2.51
CA ALA A 13 -5.49 -10.10 3.26
C ALA A 13 -4.25 -10.26 4.14
N GLU A 14 -3.04 -10.03 3.61
CA GLU A 14 -1.80 -10.12 4.39
C GLU A 14 -1.77 -9.14 5.57
N LEU A 15 -2.29 -7.92 5.39
CA LEU A 15 -2.34 -6.93 6.47
C LEU A 15 -3.38 -7.27 7.55
N MET A 16 -4.52 -7.82 7.14
CA MET A 16 -5.54 -8.28 8.06
C MET A 16 -5.05 -9.50 8.86
N ASP A 17 -4.52 -10.52 8.17
CA ASP A 17 -4.18 -11.80 8.78
C ASP A 17 -2.95 -11.72 9.70
N ASN A 18 -1.94 -10.93 9.34
CA ASN A 18 -0.68 -10.85 10.10
C ASN A 18 -0.65 -9.72 11.13
N PHE A 19 -1.42 -8.65 10.91
CA PHE A 19 -1.33 -7.43 11.73
C PHE A 19 -2.69 -6.93 12.23
N ASN A 20 -3.79 -7.63 11.95
CA ASN A 20 -5.16 -7.19 12.26
C ASN A 20 -5.43 -5.75 11.79
N THR A 21 -4.87 -5.37 10.62
CA THR A 21 -4.92 -4.01 10.10
C THR A 21 -5.77 -3.96 8.83
N TYR A 22 -6.79 -3.11 8.84
CA TYR A 22 -7.62 -2.88 7.67
C TYR A 22 -7.00 -1.82 6.75
N LEU A 23 -6.93 -2.12 5.45
CA LEU A 23 -6.39 -1.22 4.43
C LEU A 23 -7.50 -0.79 3.46
N HIS A 24 -7.74 0.51 3.40
CA HIS A 24 -8.59 1.12 2.38
C HIS A 24 -7.87 1.21 1.05
N PHE A 25 -8.63 1.08 -0.03
CA PHE A 25 -8.11 1.23 -1.38
C PHE A 25 -9.04 2.14 -2.16
N HIS A 26 -8.47 3.16 -2.78
CA HIS A 26 -9.16 4.16 -3.56
C HIS A 26 -8.61 4.14 -4.98
N ASP A 27 -9.50 4.00 -5.96
CA ASP A 27 -9.18 4.02 -7.39
C ASP A 27 -10.06 5.06 -8.07
N ALA A 28 -9.50 6.24 -8.30
CA ALA A 28 -10.21 7.40 -8.85
C ALA A 28 -9.40 8.05 -9.97
N CYS A 29 -9.95 9.10 -10.60
CA CYS A 29 -9.26 9.83 -11.67
C CYS A 29 -7.89 10.40 -11.26
N GLY A 30 -7.66 10.61 -9.96
CA GLY A 30 -6.37 11.03 -9.38
C GLY A 30 -5.34 9.91 -9.21
N GLY A 31 -5.68 8.68 -9.57
CA GLY A 31 -4.85 7.49 -9.41
C GLY A 31 -5.26 6.62 -8.22
N GLN A 32 -4.40 5.64 -7.94
CA GLN A 32 -4.60 4.67 -6.88
C GLN A 32 -3.83 5.07 -5.62
N TYR A 33 -4.53 5.10 -4.49
CA TYR A 33 -3.94 5.32 -3.17
C TYR A 33 -4.58 4.44 -2.11
N PHE A 34 -3.85 4.27 -1.02
CA PHE A 34 -4.18 3.39 0.08
C PHE A 34 -4.18 4.20 1.37
N SER A 35 -5.10 3.90 2.29
CA SER A 35 -5.18 4.59 3.56
C SER A 35 -5.55 3.65 4.70
N PHE A 36 -5.20 4.04 5.92
CA PHE A 36 -5.53 3.35 7.15
C PHE A 36 -6.57 4.15 7.94
N ASP A 37 -7.31 3.49 8.83
CA ASP A 37 -8.23 4.18 9.75
C ASP A 37 -7.48 4.98 10.82
N GLU A 38 -6.33 4.47 11.25
CA GLU A 38 -5.43 5.07 12.22
C GLU A 38 -3.97 4.88 11.78
N VAL A 39 -3.04 5.61 12.40
CA VAL A 39 -1.61 5.50 12.05
C VAL A 39 -1.13 4.08 12.36
N PRO A 40 -0.74 3.30 11.35
CA PRO A 40 -0.35 1.91 11.57
C PRO A 40 1.05 1.83 12.21
N SER A 41 1.42 0.63 12.67
CA SER A 41 2.79 0.40 13.14
C SER A 41 3.81 0.53 12.01
N ASP A 42 5.07 0.84 12.36
CA ASP A 42 6.15 0.89 11.37
C ASP A 42 6.37 -0.48 10.68
N GLU A 43 5.99 -1.58 11.33
CA GLU A 43 6.05 -2.93 10.75
C GLU A 43 5.06 -3.12 9.60
N VAL A 44 3.82 -2.62 9.76
CA VAL A 44 2.80 -2.63 8.69
C VAL A 44 3.27 -1.80 7.49
N LEU A 45 3.83 -0.61 7.74
CA LEU A 45 4.35 0.24 6.67
C LEU A 45 5.50 -0.43 5.92
N LYS A 46 6.42 -1.06 6.66
CA LYS A 46 7.53 -1.82 6.08
C LYS A 46 7.04 -3.05 5.31
N HIS A 47 6.00 -3.73 5.77
CA HIS A 47 5.39 -4.84 5.05
C HIS A 47 4.81 -4.38 3.72
N ALA A 48 4.02 -3.30 3.73
CA ALA A 48 3.47 -2.70 2.52
C ALA A 48 4.57 -2.25 1.54
N GLU A 49 5.62 -1.60 2.03
CA GLU A 49 6.76 -1.20 1.22
C GLU A 49 7.45 -2.41 0.56
N ASN A 50 7.73 -3.47 1.34
CA ASN A 50 8.34 -4.69 0.83
C ASN A 50 7.45 -5.42 -0.18
N PHE A 51 6.14 -5.46 0.05
CA PHE A 51 5.17 -6.07 -0.86
C PHE A 51 5.27 -5.44 -2.26
N PHE A 52 5.21 -4.11 -2.34
CA PHE A 52 5.33 -3.42 -3.63
C PHE A 52 6.75 -3.46 -4.19
N ARG A 53 7.78 -3.42 -3.34
CA ARG A 53 9.18 -3.55 -3.76
C ARG A 53 9.46 -4.89 -4.44
N ASN A 54 8.90 -5.99 -3.94
CA ASN A 54 9.01 -7.32 -4.55
C ASN A 54 8.35 -7.39 -5.93
N MET A 55 7.39 -6.50 -6.20
CA MET A 55 6.76 -6.30 -7.50
C MET A 55 7.45 -5.24 -8.35
N ASN A 56 8.64 -4.79 -7.94
CA ASN A 56 9.45 -3.76 -8.60
C ASN A 56 8.82 -2.36 -8.60
N TYR A 57 8.00 -2.05 -7.58
CA TYR A 57 7.42 -0.73 -7.37
C TYR A 57 7.98 -0.07 -6.11
N LYS A 58 8.02 1.25 -6.12
CA LYS A 58 8.29 2.09 -4.95
C LYS A 58 7.01 2.79 -4.54
N ILE A 59 6.67 2.72 -3.25
CA ILE A 59 5.59 3.52 -2.67
C ILE A 59 6.14 4.81 -2.07
N GLN A 60 5.27 5.80 -1.92
CA GLN A 60 5.50 6.97 -1.10
C GLN A 60 4.44 7.00 0.00
N ILE A 61 4.91 6.98 1.25
CA ILE A 61 4.09 7.14 2.44
C ILE A 61 3.91 8.64 2.68
N SER A 62 2.70 9.05 3.07
CA SER A 62 2.41 10.45 3.45
C SER A 62 3.10 10.81 4.77
N ASP A 63 3.32 12.10 5.00
CA ASP A 63 4.03 12.59 6.20
C ASP A 63 3.28 12.23 7.50
N ASP A 64 1.95 12.14 7.45
CA ASP A 64 1.08 11.71 8.55
C ASP A 64 1.04 10.18 8.74
N LYS A 65 1.70 9.42 7.86
CA LYS A 65 1.71 7.94 7.80
C LYS A 65 0.34 7.28 7.67
N LEU A 66 -0.73 8.03 7.42
CA LEU A 66 -2.09 7.50 7.28
C LEU A 66 -2.39 6.96 5.88
N SER A 67 -1.53 7.27 4.91
CA SER A 67 -1.73 6.86 3.53
C SER A 67 -0.42 6.59 2.80
N PHE A 68 -0.54 5.90 1.68
CA PHE A 68 0.55 5.77 0.73
C PHE A 68 0.01 5.59 -0.68
N TYR A 69 0.87 5.83 -1.67
CA TYR A 69 0.56 5.63 -3.08
C TYR A 69 1.77 5.08 -3.83
N ILE A 70 1.54 4.49 -4.99
CA ILE A 70 2.61 3.95 -5.83
C ILE A 70 3.26 5.11 -6.60
N LYS A 71 4.54 5.37 -6.29
CA LYS A 71 5.30 6.52 -6.83
C LYS A 71 5.93 6.23 -8.18
N GLU A 72 6.67 5.14 -8.30
CA GLU A 72 7.43 4.77 -9.50
C GLU A 72 7.68 3.27 -9.59
N LYS A 73 7.99 2.79 -10.80
CA LYS A 73 8.51 1.44 -11.02
C LYS A 73 10.03 1.53 -11.04
N ILE A 74 10.70 0.69 -10.24
CA ILE A 74 12.13 0.86 -9.90
C ILE A 74 13.04 0.63 -11.12
N ASN A 75 12.65 -0.25 -12.06
CA ASN A 75 13.41 -0.53 -13.28
C ASN A 75 12.56 -0.26 -14.55
N ALA A 76 11.91 0.91 -14.63
CA ALA A 76 11.17 1.33 -15.82
C ALA A 76 12.02 2.16 -16.78
#